data_AF-A0A4D4KMQ3-F1
#
_entry.id   AF-A0A4D4KMQ3-F1
#
_cell.length_a   1.000
_cell.length_b   1.000
_cell.length_c   1.000
_cell.angle_alpha   90.00
_cell.angle_beta   90.00
_cell.angle_gamma   90.00
#
_symmetry.space_group_name_H-M   'P 1'
#
loop_
_entity.id
_entity.type
_entity.pdbx_description
1 polymer ?
#
loop_
_entity_poly.entity_id
_entity_poly.type
_entity_poly.pdbx_seq_one_letter_code
_entity_poly.pdbx_strand_id
1 'polypeptide(L)'
;MSHPTSQSLVLEEFGTLPRLVERPVPEPRPGHTLVRMKSAAVSHLDLNVVDGKFGILPDLPSIPGTAGSGTVVASDVHPEGSLVLLRGKALGMRRDGAWSEHALVPDAAVEAVPEGTDPAMACCYFSPAGTAWASVHAVAGVQPGERVLVTGRPVRWGRSPCRSRPGPEPR
;
A
#
# COMPACT_ATOMS: atom_id res chain seq x y z
N MET A 1 -22.81 23.50 -4.65
CA MET A 1 -21.43 23.38 -5.15
C MET A 1 -21.15 21.89 -5.27
N SER A 2 -20.71 21.41 -6.44
CA SER A 2 -20.39 19.97 -6.61
C SER A 2 -19.15 19.65 -5.80
N HIS A 3 -19.26 18.79 -4.79
CA HIS A 3 -18.10 18.27 -4.10
C HIS A 3 -17.26 17.45 -5.10
N PRO A 4 -15.93 17.50 -5.04
CA PRO A 4 -15.11 16.61 -5.85
C PRO A 4 -15.42 15.16 -5.48
N THR A 5 -15.50 14.29 -6.49
CA THR A 5 -15.77 12.86 -6.33
C THR A 5 -14.48 12.06 -6.40
N SER A 6 -14.51 10.86 -5.81
CA SER A 6 -13.41 9.91 -5.70
C SER A 6 -13.95 8.51 -6.03
N GLN A 7 -13.31 7.83 -6.97
CA GLN A 7 -13.62 6.44 -7.26
C GLN A 7 -13.02 5.54 -6.17
N SER A 8 -13.82 4.59 -5.68
CA SER A 8 -13.46 3.68 -4.59
C SER A 8 -13.94 2.28 -4.87
N LEU A 9 -13.12 1.27 -4.52
CA LEU A 9 -13.55 -0.11 -4.48
C LEU A 9 -14.17 -0.40 -3.11
N VAL A 10 -15.48 -0.59 -3.08
CA VAL A 10 -16.25 -0.82 -1.85
C VAL A 10 -16.67 -2.28 -1.77
N LEU A 11 -16.33 -2.90 -0.64
CA LEU A 11 -16.78 -4.22 -0.25
C LEU A 11 -18.12 -4.09 0.48
N GLU A 12 -19.18 -4.64 -0.10
CA GLU A 12 -20.53 -4.64 0.47
C GLU A 12 -20.81 -5.91 1.28
N GLU A 13 -20.22 -7.04 0.87
CA GLU A 13 -20.36 -8.35 1.49
C GLU A 13 -19.03 -9.11 1.43
N PHE A 14 -18.65 -9.80 2.52
CA PHE A 14 -17.44 -10.62 2.54
C PHE A 14 -17.51 -11.77 1.53
N GLY A 15 -16.34 -12.15 0.98
CA GLY A 15 -16.23 -13.22 -0.02
C GLY A 15 -16.72 -12.82 -1.42
N THR A 16 -17.06 -11.55 -1.63
CA THR A 16 -17.43 -10.99 -2.93
C THR A 16 -16.35 -10.05 -3.46
N LEU A 17 -16.38 -9.78 -4.77
CA LEU A 17 -15.51 -8.77 -5.35
C LEU A 17 -16.02 -7.36 -4.99
N PRO A 18 -15.14 -6.46 -4.50
CA PRO A 18 -15.50 -5.07 -4.30
C PRO A 18 -16.02 -4.42 -5.59
N ARG A 19 -16.99 -3.51 -5.44
CA ARG A 19 -17.57 -2.76 -6.56
C ARG A 19 -16.95 -1.38 -6.66
N LEU A 20 -16.73 -0.92 -7.88
CA LEU A 20 -16.32 0.45 -8.14
C LEU A 20 -17.52 1.38 -7.93
N VAL A 21 -17.37 2.34 -7.02
CA VAL A 21 -18.39 3.36 -6.74
C VAL A 21 -17.75 4.75 -6.69
N GLU A 22 -18.53 5.77 -7.03
CA GLU A 22 -18.15 7.16 -6.81
C GLU A 22 -18.65 7.63 -5.45
N ARG A 23 -17.77 8.27 -4.68
CA ARG A 23 -18.08 8.86 -3.36
C ARG A 23 -17.49 10.26 -3.28
N PRO A 24 -18.00 11.15 -2.41
CA PRO A 24 -17.34 12.43 -2.16
C PRO A 24 -15.91 12.22 -1.65
N VAL A 25 -14.98 13.08 -2.05
CA VAL A 25 -13.65 13.13 -1.43
C VAL A 25 -13.82 13.45 0.06
N PRO A 26 -13.21 12.67 0.98
CA PRO A 26 -13.29 12.96 2.40
C PRO A 26 -12.74 14.35 2.73
N GLU A 27 -13.42 15.07 3.63
CA GLU A 27 -12.95 16.39 4.06
C GLU A 27 -11.69 16.26 4.94
N PRO A 28 -10.65 17.07 4.70
CA PRO A 28 -9.49 17.16 5.58
C PRO A 28 -9.90 17.49 7.02
N ARG A 29 -9.25 16.86 8.00
CA ARG A 29 -9.50 17.12 9.43
C ARG A 29 -8.23 16.96 10.26
N PRO A 30 -8.13 17.62 11.42
CA PRO A 30 -6.95 17.52 12.27
C PRO A 30 -6.56 16.08 12.65
N GLY A 31 -5.26 15.83 12.74
CA GLY A 31 -4.69 14.51 13.06
C GLY A 31 -4.82 13.47 11.94
N HIS A 32 -5.23 13.91 10.75
CA HIS A 32 -5.36 13.08 9.55
C HIS A 32 -4.70 13.75 8.36
N THR A 33 -4.24 12.90 7.46
CA THR A 33 -3.64 13.28 6.20
C THR A 33 -4.52 12.77 5.07
N LEU A 34 -4.97 13.68 4.21
CA LEU A 34 -5.65 13.38 2.97
C LEU A 34 -4.61 13.13 1.89
N VAL A 35 -4.68 11.96 1.25
CA VAL A 35 -3.73 11.53 0.23
C VAL A 35 -4.48 11.21 -1.06
N ARG A 36 -4.00 11.75 -2.18
CA ARG A 36 -4.40 11.33 -3.51
C ARG A 36 -3.56 10.14 -3.93
N MET A 37 -4.20 8.98 -4.04
CA MET A 37 -3.54 7.72 -4.28
C MET A 37 -2.91 7.66 -5.68
N LYS A 38 -1.70 7.11 -5.74
CA LYS A 38 -0.96 6.83 -6.99
C LYS A 38 -0.83 5.33 -7.23
N SER A 39 -0.75 4.56 -6.15
CA SER A 39 -0.64 3.10 -6.20
C SER A 39 -1.24 2.51 -4.93
N ALA A 40 -1.85 1.34 -5.04
CA ALA A 40 -2.33 0.57 -3.92
C ALA A 40 -1.89 -0.89 -4.07
N ALA A 41 -1.48 -1.51 -2.98
CA ALA A 41 -1.02 -2.88 -2.99
C ALA A 41 -2.22 -3.84 -2.92
N VAL A 42 -2.07 -5.00 -3.53
CA VAL A 42 -2.94 -6.16 -3.31
C VAL A 42 -2.06 -7.28 -2.77
N SER A 43 -2.28 -7.64 -1.51
CA SER A 43 -1.54 -8.65 -0.77
C SER A 43 -2.47 -9.75 -0.28
N HIS A 44 -1.89 -10.87 0.19
CA HIS A 44 -2.65 -11.96 0.79
C HIS A 44 -3.48 -11.51 2.00
N LEU A 45 -3.01 -10.51 2.76
CA LEU A 45 -3.77 -9.94 3.86
C LEU A 45 -5.07 -9.29 3.35
N ASP A 46 -4.98 -8.50 2.28
CA ASP A 46 -6.15 -7.83 1.70
C ASP A 46 -7.18 -8.85 1.21
N LEU A 47 -6.72 -9.93 0.57
CA LEU A 47 -7.59 -11.02 0.13
C LEU A 47 -8.27 -11.73 1.31
N ASN A 48 -7.53 -12.00 2.39
CA ASN A 48 -8.11 -12.60 3.59
C ASN A 48 -9.14 -11.71 4.27
N VAL A 49 -8.95 -10.38 4.27
CA VAL A 49 -9.92 -9.42 4.80
C VAL A 49 -11.16 -9.38 3.91
N VAL A 50 -11.00 -9.30 2.59
CA VAL A 50 -12.10 -9.34 1.61
C VAL A 50 -12.91 -10.63 1.76
N ASP A 51 -12.26 -11.77 1.95
CA ASP A 51 -12.90 -13.07 2.15
C ASP A 51 -13.56 -13.24 3.54
N GLY A 52 -13.40 -12.28 4.47
CA GLY A 52 -13.88 -12.41 5.85
C GLY A 52 -13.11 -13.45 6.68
N LYS A 53 -11.91 -13.84 6.27
CA LYS A 53 -11.07 -14.90 6.87
C LYS A 53 -9.92 -14.35 7.74
N PHE A 54 -9.98 -13.09 8.12
CA PHE A 54 -8.96 -12.47 8.98
C PHE A 54 -9.49 -12.22 10.40
N GLY A 55 -8.60 -12.24 11.39
CA GLY A 55 -8.99 -12.09 12.80
C GLY A 55 -9.51 -10.69 13.17
N ILE A 56 -9.31 -9.69 12.30
CA ILE A 56 -9.82 -8.33 12.44
C ILE A 56 -10.50 -7.96 11.13
N LEU A 57 -11.79 -7.67 11.18
CA LEU A 57 -12.60 -7.35 10.01
C LEU A 57 -13.23 -5.95 10.13
N PRO A 58 -13.43 -5.25 9.00
CA PRO A 58 -14.09 -3.95 9.00
C PRO A 58 -15.60 -4.12 9.12
N ASP A 59 -16.27 -3.07 9.59
CA ASP A 59 -17.71 -2.94 9.39
C ASP A 59 -17.97 -2.68 7.90
N LEU A 60 -18.96 -3.39 7.32
CA LEU A 60 -19.35 -3.21 5.93
C LEU A 60 -20.46 -2.15 5.82
N PRO A 61 -20.51 -1.35 4.73
CA PRO A 61 -19.58 -1.35 3.61
C PRO A 61 -18.23 -0.69 3.96
N SER A 62 -17.14 -1.21 3.41
CA SER A 62 -15.79 -0.65 3.63
C SER A 62 -14.95 -0.61 2.36
N ILE A 63 -13.93 0.26 2.35
CA ILE A 63 -12.90 0.27 1.33
C ILE A 63 -11.72 -0.61 1.79
N PRO A 64 -11.39 -1.72 1.11
CA PRO A 64 -10.22 -2.52 1.48
C PRO A 64 -8.88 -1.87 1.07
N GLY A 65 -7.78 -2.57 1.35
CA GLY A 65 -6.43 -2.15 0.97
C GLY A 65 -5.62 -1.64 2.16
N THR A 66 -4.71 -2.49 2.63
CA THR A 66 -3.90 -2.26 3.83
C THR A 66 -2.63 -1.45 3.59
N ALA A 67 -2.26 -1.24 2.32
CA ALA A 67 -1.11 -0.43 1.94
C ALA A 67 -1.32 0.29 0.60
N GLY A 68 -0.73 1.47 0.50
CA GLY A 68 -0.74 2.27 -0.71
C GLY A 68 0.29 3.40 -0.66
N SER A 69 0.46 4.11 -1.76
CA SER A 69 1.28 5.32 -1.81
C SER A 69 0.57 6.40 -2.61
N GLY A 70 0.79 7.65 -2.24
CA GLY A 70 0.17 8.76 -2.92
C GLY A 70 0.78 10.09 -2.56
N THR A 71 0.20 11.14 -3.11
CA THR A 71 0.62 12.52 -2.88
C THR A 71 -0.25 13.15 -1.80
N VAL A 72 0.36 13.81 -0.83
CA VAL A 72 -0.37 14.56 0.20
C VAL A 72 -1.16 15.70 -0.45
N VAL A 73 -2.45 15.75 -0.18
CA VAL A 73 -3.37 16.83 -0.57
C VAL A 73 -3.58 17.81 0.59
N ALA A 74 -3.69 17.30 1.81
CA ALA A 74 -3.80 18.12 3.02
C ALA A 74 -3.30 17.33 4.23
N SER A 75 -2.50 17.96 5.09
CA SER A 75 -1.97 17.39 6.33
C SER A 75 -1.41 18.50 7.21
N ASP A 76 -1.49 18.32 8.53
CA ASP A 76 -0.84 19.21 9.50
C ASP A 76 0.65 18.87 9.71
N VAL A 77 1.08 17.65 9.35
CA VAL A 77 2.41 17.12 9.69
C VAL A 77 3.24 16.70 8.47
N HIS A 78 2.61 16.52 7.31
CA HIS A 78 3.30 16.21 6.05
C HIS A 78 3.15 17.37 5.05
N PRO A 79 4.23 17.76 4.35
CA PRO A 79 4.13 18.80 3.33
C PRO A 79 3.18 18.41 2.20
N GLU A 80 2.32 19.34 1.78
CA GLU A 80 1.48 19.16 0.59
C GLU A 80 2.35 18.87 -0.64
N GLY A 81 1.92 17.96 -1.51
CA GLY A 81 2.67 17.55 -2.70
C GLY A 81 3.75 16.49 -2.44
N SER A 82 4.06 16.16 -1.18
CA SER A 82 5.02 15.11 -0.87
C SER A 82 4.48 13.71 -1.18
N LEU A 83 5.36 12.80 -1.62
CA LEU A 83 5.05 11.38 -1.77
C LEU A 83 5.12 10.70 -0.40
N VAL A 84 4.08 9.94 -0.07
CA VAL A 84 3.97 9.21 1.19
C VAL A 84 3.54 7.76 0.98
N LEU A 85 3.95 6.91 1.92
CA LEU A 85 3.50 5.53 2.09
C LEU A 85 2.39 5.51 3.15
N LEU A 86 1.32 4.77 2.87
CA LEU A 86 0.23 4.50 3.81
C LEU A 86 0.34 3.07 4.31
N ARG A 87 0.42 2.90 5.63
CA ARG A 87 0.43 1.58 6.27
C ARG A 87 0.01 1.65 7.74
N GLY A 88 -0.53 0.53 8.22
CA GLY A 88 -0.72 0.30 9.64
C GLY A 88 -1.94 1.01 10.19
N LYS A 89 -1.99 1.13 11.53
CA LYS A 89 -3.16 1.66 12.26
C LYS A 89 -4.50 1.04 11.81
N ALA A 90 -4.50 -0.23 11.42
CA ALA A 90 -5.66 -0.95 10.91
C ALA A 90 -6.31 -0.37 9.63
N LEU A 91 -5.53 0.31 8.79
CA LEU A 91 -5.92 0.69 7.42
C LEU A 91 -6.45 -0.53 6.65
N GLY A 92 -7.60 -0.40 5.99
CA GLY A 92 -8.24 -1.49 5.24
C GLY A 92 -8.79 -2.63 6.09
N MET A 93 -8.80 -2.50 7.43
CA MET A 93 -9.28 -3.53 8.36
C MET A 93 -10.25 -3.00 9.43
N ARG A 94 -9.98 -1.85 10.05
CA ARG A 94 -10.93 -1.19 10.99
C ARG A 94 -11.39 0.18 10.50
N ARG A 95 -11.02 0.51 9.27
CA ARG A 95 -11.28 1.77 8.58
C ARG A 95 -11.04 1.58 7.10
N ASP A 96 -11.56 2.51 6.32
CA ASP A 96 -11.34 2.59 4.89
C ASP A 96 -9.84 2.59 4.56
N GLY A 97 -9.51 1.82 3.52
CA GLY A 97 -8.17 1.51 3.07
C GLY A 97 -7.75 2.28 1.81
N ALA A 98 -6.68 1.78 1.19
CA ALA A 98 -6.00 2.42 0.08
C ALA A 98 -6.63 2.16 -1.30
N TRP A 99 -7.68 1.33 -1.42
CA TRP A 99 -8.34 1.05 -2.71
C TRP A 99 -9.37 2.14 -3.09
N SER A 100 -8.93 3.39 -3.03
CA SER A 100 -9.68 4.58 -3.43
C SER A 100 -8.73 5.58 -4.09
N GLU A 101 -9.23 6.51 -4.90
CA GLU A 101 -8.44 7.62 -5.43
C GLU A 101 -7.99 8.59 -4.34
N HIS A 102 -8.75 8.68 -3.24
CA HIS A 102 -8.43 9.52 -2.09
C HIS A 102 -8.60 8.76 -0.78
N ALA A 103 -7.58 8.80 0.06
CA ALA A 103 -7.60 8.19 1.38
C ALA A 103 -7.35 9.24 2.46
N LEU A 104 -8.27 9.35 3.43
CA LEU A 104 -8.08 10.15 4.64
C LEU A 104 -7.67 9.21 5.76
N VAL A 105 -6.41 9.27 6.17
CA VAL A 105 -5.82 8.35 7.13
C VAL A 105 -5.23 9.10 8.31
N PRO A 106 -5.18 8.53 9.52
CA PRO A 106 -4.47 9.18 10.61
C PRO A 106 -3.01 9.40 10.29
N ASP A 107 -2.43 10.51 10.75
CA ASP A 107 -1.04 10.87 10.46
C ASP A 107 -0.06 9.76 10.83
N ALA A 108 -0.34 9.04 11.92
CA ALA A 108 0.47 7.92 12.38
C ALA A 108 0.38 6.64 11.50
N ALA A 109 -0.36 6.68 10.40
CA ALA A 109 -0.40 5.67 9.34
C ALA A 109 0.35 6.11 8.07
N VAL A 110 0.97 7.30 8.10
CA VAL A 110 1.66 7.92 6.99
C VAL A 110 3.15 7.95 7.29
N GLU A 111 3.93 7.51 6.31
CA GLU A 111 5.39 7.55 6.37
C GLU A 111 5.92 8.33 5.16
N ALA A 112 6.85 9.25 5.42
CA ALA A 112 7.51 10.01 4.36
C ALA A 112 8.36 9.08 3.50
N VAL A 113 8.31 9.29 2.18
CA VAL A 113 9.09 8.52 1.22
C VAL A 113 10.22 9.41 0.69
N PRO A 114 11.45 8.88 0.49
CA PRO A 114 12.53 9.65 -0.11
C PRO A 114 12.13 10.24 -1.47
N GLU A 115 12.59 11.46 -1.73
CA GLU A 115 12.33 12.14 -2.99
C GLU A 115 12.83 11.33 -4.19
N GLY A 116 12.07 11.34 -5.28
CA GLY A 116 12.39 10.58 -6.50
C GLY A 116 12.06 9.08 -6.43
N THR A 117 11.51 8.58 -5.32
CA THR A 117 11.04 7.19 -5.25
C THR A 117 9.83 6.98 -6.18
N ASP A 118 9.87 5.92 -6.98
CA ASP A 118 8.71 5.52 -7.78
C ASP A 118 7.51 5.16 -6.87
N PRO A 119 6.30 5.66 -7.14
CA PRO A 119 5.14 5.39 -6.28
C PRO A 119 4.82 3.89 -6.14
N ALA A 120 4.91 3.11 -7.22
CA ALA A 120 4.64 1.67 -7.12
C ALA A 120 5.68 1.00 -6.22
N MET A 121 6.95 1.38 -6.34
CA MET A 121 8.01 0.94 -5.41
C MET A 121 7.70 1.35 -3.97
N ALA A 122 7.33 2.60 -3.71
CA ALA A 122 7.00 3.09 -2.37
C ALA A 122 5.88 2.25 -1.73
N CYS A 123 4.80 2.02 -2.48
CA CYS A 123 3.64 1.23 -2.08
C CYS A 123 3.99 -0.21 -1.67
N CYS A 124 4.89 -0.85 -2.42
CA CYS A 124 5.14 -2.28 -2.30
C CYS A 124 6.47 -2.63 -1.64
N TYR A 125 7.30 -1.65 -1.29
CA TYR A 125 8.59 -1.91 -0.64
C TYR A 125 8.39 -2.56 0.72
N PHE A 126 7.55 -1.98 1.58
CA PHE A 126 7.50 -2.38 2.99
C PHE A 126 6.96 -3.81 3.20
N SER A 127 5.89 -4.21 2.51
CA SER A 127 5.21 -5.48 2.80
C SER A 127 6.12 -6.72 2.62
N PRO A 128 6.76 -6.95 1.46
CA PRO A 128 7.71 -8.04 1.28
C PRO A 128 9.09 -7.73 1.87
N ALA A 129 9.66 -6.53 1.64
CA ALA A 129 11.04 -6.25 2.05
C ALA A 129 11.16 -6.08 3.57
N GLY A 130 10.21 -5.40 4.20
CA GLY A 130 10.17 -5.23 5.65
C GLY A 130 9.98 -6.58 6.37
N THR A 131 9.11 -7.44 5.86
CA THR A 131 8.92 -8.80 6.43
C THR A 131 10.19 -9.64 6.26
N ALA A 132 10.83 -9.60 5.09
CA ALA A 132 12.08 -10.31 4.86
C ALA A 132 13.20 -9.80 5.77
N TRP A 133 13.37 -8.48 5.89
CA TRP A 133 14.35 -7.85 6.76
C TRP A 133 14.14 -8.25 8.23
N ALA A 134 12.91 -8.15 8.73
CA ALA A 134 12.59 -8.52 10.10
C ALA A 134 12.81 -10.02 10.36
N SER A 135 12.49 -10.88 9.39
CA SER A 135 12.71 -12.33 9.50
C SER A 135 14.19 -12.64 9.62
N VAL A 136 15.05 -11.98 8.84
CA VAL A 136 16.51 -12.18 8.85
C VAL A 136 17.15 -11.61 10.11
N HIS A 137 16.80 -10.37 10.49
CA HIS A 137 17.52 -9.66 11.54
C HIS A 137 16.89 -9.78 12.92
N ALA A 138 15.57 -9.59 13.04
CA ALA A 138 14.89 -9.54 14.34
C ALA A 138 14.42 -10.92 14.82
N VAL A 139 14.02 -11.80 13.90
CA VAL A 139 13.49 -13.14 14.24
C VAL A 139 14.59 -14.20 14.23
N ALA A 140 15.29 -14.36 13.11
CA ALA A 140 16.32 -15.39 12.96
C ALA A 140 17.71 -14.96 13.44
N GLY A 141 18.02 -13.65 13.42
CA GLY A 141 19.31 -13.12 13.86
C GLY A 141 20.49 -13.63 13.03
N VAL A 142 20.30 -13.78 11.71
CA VAL A 142 21.29 -14.39 10.80
C VAL A 142 22.63 -13.65 10.85
N GLN A 143 23.71 -14.40 10.99
CA GLN A 143 25.09 -13.91 11.06
C GLN A 143 25.85 -14.06 9.72
N PRO A 144 26.91 -13.26 9.49
CA PRO A 144 27.77 -13.44 8.34
C PRO A 144 28.32 -14.88 8.24
N GLY A 145 28.18 -15.50 7.07
CA GLY A 145 28.63 -16.88 6.81
C GLY A 145 27.56 -17.96 7.03
N GLU A 146 26.42 -17.62 7.62
CA GLU A 146 25.27 -18.53 7.73
C GLU A 146 24.50 -18.64 6.40
N ARG A 147 23.80 -19.76 6.22
CA ARG A 147 23.05 -20.05 5.00
C ARG A 147 21.56 -19.95 5.27
N VAL A 148 20.85 -19.19 4.43
CA VAL A 148 19.41 -19.03 4.49
C VAL A 148 18.77 -19.72 3.29
N LEU A 149 17.80 -20.61 3.54
CA LEU A 149 16.95 -21.17 2.50
C LEU A 149 15.70 -20.28 2.35
N VAL A 150 15.53 -19.66 1.18
CA VAL A 150 14.32 -18.91 0.84
C VAL A 150 13.38 -19.83 0.06
N THR A 151 12.20 -20.08 0.62
CA THR A 151 11.13 -20.84 -0.05
C THR A 151 10.00 -19.90 -0.48
N GLY A 152 9.34 -20.22 -1.60
CA GLY A 152 8.27 -19.40 -2.19
C GLY A 152 8.48 -19.16 -3.70
N ARG A 153 7.39 -19.10 -4.46
CA ARG A 153 7.45 -18.77 -5.89
C ARG A 153 7.70 -17.26 -6.05
N PRO A 154 8.57 -16.82 -6.99
CA PRO A 154 8.73 -15.40 -7.25
C PRO A 154 7.41 -14.82 -7.76
N VAL A 155 6.86 -13.84 -7.03
CA VAL A 155 5.79 -12.99 -7.54
C VAL A 155 6.43 -11.93 -8.43
N ARG A 156 5.88 -11.76 -9.63
CA ARG A 156 6.49 -10.91 -10.65
C ARG A 156 6.22 -9.43 -10.32
N TRP A 157 7.24 -8.73 -9.84
CA TRP A 157 7.25 -7.27 -9.74
C TRP A 157 7.39 -6.64 -11.15
N GLY A 158 6.83 -5.43 -11.33
CA GLY A 158 6.68 -4.75 -12.62
C GLY A 158 7.87 -4.85 -13.59
N ARG A 159 7.59 -4.96 -14.90
CA ARG A 159 8.61 -4.89 -15.95
C ARG A 159 9.18 -3.48 -15.99
N SER A 160 10.40 -3.29 -15.50
CA SER A 160 11.35 -2.42 -16.21
C SER A 160 12.08 -3.30 -17.22
N PRO A 161 11.94 -3.08 -18.54
CA PRO A 161 12.74 -3.82 -19.50
C PRO A 161 14.18 -3.33 -19.41
N CYS A 162 15.01 -3.99 -18.60
CA CYS A 162 16.44 -3.99 -18.84
C CYS A 162 16.67 -4.63 -20.21
N ARG A 163 16.69 -3.80 -21.27
CA ARG A 163 17.34 -4.18 -22.53
C ARG A 163 18.83 -4.19 -22.25
N SER A 164 19.36 -5.32 -21.82
CA SER A 164 20.79 -5.59 -22.00
C SER A 164 21.02 -5.64 -23.52
N ARG A 165 21.64 -4.60 -24.06
CA ARG A 165 22.23 -4.66 -25.40
C ARG A 165 23.29 -5.79 -25.37
N PRO A 166 23.26 -6.76 -26.29
CA PRO A 166 24.39 -7.66 -26.43
C PRO A 166 25.61 -6.82 -26.85
N GLY A 167 26.69 -6.92 -26.07
CA GLY A 167 28.00 -6.36 -26.45
C GLY A 167 28.56 -7.10 -27.67
N PRO A 168 29.50 -6.49 -28.41
CA PRO A 168 30.04 -7.09 -29.63
C PRO A 168 30.86 -8.33 -29.30
N GLU A 169 30.64 -9.37 -30.09
CA GLU A 169 31.36 -10.65 -30.05
C GLU A 169 32.84 -10.44 -30.41
N PRO A 170 33.79 -11.06 -29.68
CA PRO A 170 35.20 -10.98 -30.05
C PRO A 170 35.50 -11.89 -31.26
N ARG A 171 36.44 -11.43 -32.08
CA ARG A 171 36.78 -11.88 -33.45
C ARG A 171 37.06 -13.38 -33.61
#